data_AF-G7E4F9-F1
#
_entry.id   AF-G7E4F9-F1
#
_cell.length_a   1.000
_cell.length_b   1.000
_cell.length_c   1.000
_cell.angle_alpha   90.00
_cell.angle_beta   90.00
_cell.angle_gamma   90.00
#
_symmetry.space_group_name_H-M   'P 1'
#
loop_
_entity.id
_entity.type
_entity.pdbx_description
1 polymer ?
#
loop_
_entity_poly.entity_id
_entity_poly.type
_entity_poly.pdbx_seq_one_letter_code
_entity_poly.pdbx_strand_id
1 'polypeptide(L)'
;MKVFETMFEFPFPFKETALGVFMKYPNPHAEHVISVDVIDRSILPDGTIRTERILGVKQSAPRWVMKIIGGQDETYVREVTFVTPGQAVRPPSVLMSSINLSLAGVITCRERIAYTPHSAASTRFRQIAQMQAQGSLDVDRGTWASIGKRIETWSRDRFALNAHAGREGLGRRLCSTPSMIVSQSHPDGASGKVDELSMTPMIVTMCRLDPMHAVDSFHAITLVEHYRRRTQAQAVLGLPRLTFRLIMSQTTALTTPSGKPIGPLPRKIALMGSRSVGKSSLVVQYVDNHFVESYYPTIENHFSKIIRYKGKEFALDIHDTAGQDEFSLMHTKHTVGPLGWVLVYSIASRASFNMLRVIRDKILDARGEETIPLVIVGNKLDLETQRQVPKEEARKLAQEWNCVFIETSAKDNDNVAKVFEDILIEIEKKINPAPEAKSSCAIM
;
A
#
# COMPACT_ATOMS: atom_id res chain seq x y z
N MET A 1 -0.57 -16.07 13.58
CA MET A 1 -1.88 -15.74 13.00
C MET A 1 -2.92 -15.96 14.09
N LYS A 2 -3.65 -14.92 14.48
CA LYS A 2 -4.73 -15.03 15.46
C LYS A 2 -6.06 -14.86 14.75
N VAL A 3 -7.01 -15.73 15.08
CA VAL A 3 -8.36 -15.73 14.53
C VAL A 3 -9.32 -15.38 15.66
N PHE A 4 -10.14 -14.36 15.44
CA PHE A 4 -11.24 -14.00 16.32
C PHE A 4 -12.54 -14.32 15.60
N GLU A 5 -13.45 -14.99 16.28
CA GLU A 5 -14.77 -15.31 15.75
C GLU A 5 -15.84 -14.80 16.70
N THR A 6 -16.87 -14.16 16.16
CA THR A 6 -18.08 -13.83 16.90
C THR A 6 -19.30 -14.26 16.10
N MET A 7 -20.24 -14.86 16.80
CA MET A 7 -21.59 -15.09 16.30
C MET A 7 -22.56 -14.24 17.12
N PHE A 8 -23.52 -13.63 16.44
CA PHE A 8 -24.56 -12.81 17.04
C PHE A 8 -25.83 -12.96 16.23
N GLU A 9 -26.97 -12.66 16.83
CA GLU A 9 -28.25 -12.66 16.14
C GLU A 9 -28.88 -11.28 16.25
N PHE A 10 -29.08 -10.64 15.10
CA PHE A 10 -29.85 -9.40 15.03
C PHE A 10 -31.34 -9.74 15.07
N PRO A 11 -32.12 -9.14 15.99
CA PRO A 11 -33.57 -9.34 16.06
C PRO A 11 -34.31 -8.51 14.99
N PHE A 12 -33.81 -8.56 13.75
CA PHE A 12 -34.34 -7.86 12.59
C PHE A 12 -34.39 -8.79 11.38
N PRO A 13 -35.40 -8.66 10.51
CA PRO A 13 -35.47 -9.40 9.26
C PRO A 13 -34.22 -9.22 8.39
N PHE A 14 -33.89 -10.25 7.61
CA PHE A 14 -32.71 -10.22 6.74
C PHE A 14 -32.69 -9.04 5.78
N LYS A 15 -33.85 -8.68 5.22
CA LYS A 15 -33.97 -7.59 4.25
C LYS A 15 -33.56 -6.24 4.86
N GLU A 16 -34.02 -5.95 6.06
CA GLU A 16 -33.69 -4.72 6.79
C GLU A 16 -32.22 -4.71 7.19
N THR A 17 -31.73 -5.84 7.72
CA THR A 17 -30.33 -5.99 8.13
C THR A 17 -29.39 -5.77 6.94
N ALA A 18 -29.69 -6.39 5.79
CA ALA A 18 -28.89 -6.27 4.57
C ALA A 18 -28.86 -4.82 4.03
N LEU A 19 -29.96 -4.08 4.06
CA LEU A 19 -29.99 -2.65 3.72
C LEU A 19 -29.18 -1.81 4.73
N GLY A 20 -29.32 -2.11 6.02
CA GLY A 20 -28.60 -1.44 7.09
C GLY A 20 -27.07 -1.55 6.93
N VAL A 21 -26.56 -2.66 6.37
CA VAL A 21 -25.13 -2.85 6.10
C VAL A 21 -24.58 -1.81 5.10
N PHE A 22 -25.33 -1.49 4.04
CA PHE A 22 -24.89 -0.47 3.07
C PHE A 22 -24.85 0.90 3.66
N MET A 23 -25.88 1.21 4.45
CA MET A 23 -26.02 2.51 5.07
C MET A 23 -25.29 2.60 6.40
N LYS A 24 -24.52 1.59 6.83
CA LYS A 24 -23.91 1.50 8.17
C LYS A 24 -23.25 2.80 8.67
N TYR A 25 -22.68 3.60 7.76
CA TYR A 25 -22.04 4.87 8.06
C TYR A 25 -22.78 6.06 7.42
N PRO A 26 -22.71 7.27 8.02
CA PRO A 26 -22.07 7.56 9.31
C PRO A 26 -22.83 6.97 10.51
N ASN A 27 -22.16 6.69 11.62
CA ASN A 27 -22.80 6.14 12.81
C ASN A 27 -22.08 6.65 14.08
N PRO A 28 -22.80 7.15 15.10
CA PRO A 28 -22.21 7.69 16.34
C PRO A 28 -21.34 6.70 17.11
N HIS A 29 -21.55 5.39 16.97
CA HIS A 29 -20.67 4.40 17.60
C HIS A 29 -19.36 4.21 16.85
N ALA A 30 -19.26 4.72 15.62
CA ALA A 30 -18.10 4.57 14.76
C ALA A 30 -17.68 5.92 14.14
N GLU A 31 -17.59 6.97 14.97
CA GLU A 31 -17.14 8.32 14.58
C GLU A 31 -15.73 8.36 13.99
N HIS A 32 -14.95 7.30 14.22
CA HIS A 32 -13.66 7.12 13.61
C HIS A 32 -13.70 6.88 12.10
N VAL A 33 -14.83 6.43 11.55
CA VAL A 33 -15.00 6.32 10.10
C VAL A 33 -15.41 7.68 9.57
N ILE A 34 -14.46 8.37 8.95
CA ILE A 34 -14.60 9.76 8.52
C ILE A 34 -15.04 9.88 7.05
N SER A 35 -14.86 8.82 6.24
CA SER A 35 -15.32 8.77 4.86
C SER A 35 -15.64 7.36 4.39
N VAL A 36 -16.54 7.25 3.40
CA VAL A 36 -16.87 5.99 2.73
C VAL A 36 -17.11 6.26 1.24
N ASP A 37 -16.21 5.79 0.39
CA ASP A 37 -16.25 5.98 -1.06
C ASP A 37 -16.55 4.65 -1.77
N VAL A 38 -17.48 4.64 -2.72
CA VAL A 38 -17.72 3.46 -3.58
C VAL A 38 -16.79 3.53 -4.79
N ILE A 39 -15.92 2.53 -4.92
CA ILE A 39 -14.92 2.45 -6.01
C ILE A 39 -15.47 1.69 -7.21
N ASP A 40 -16.22 0.61 -6.95
CA ASP A 40 -16.85 -0.21 -7.98
C ASP A 40 -18.16 -0.76 -7.45
N ARG A 41 -19.17 -0.82 -8.33
CA ARG A 41 -20.39 -1.56 -8.08
C ARG A 41 -20.80 -2.26 -9.36
N SER A 42 -20.92 -3.57 -9.28
CA SER A 42 -21.23 -4.43 -10.42
C SER A 42 -22.25 -5.50 -10.03
N ILE A 43 -23.05 -5.92 -11.01
CA ILE A 43 -23.98 -7.05 -10.88
C ILE A 43 -23.31 -8.22 -11.58
N LEU A 44 -23.10 -9.32 -10.86
CA LEU A 44 -22.53 -10.55 -11.38
C LEU A 44 -23.59 -11.36 -12.17
N PRO A 45 -23.18 -12.30 -13.04
CA PRO A 45 -24.12 -13.06 -13.86
C PRO A 45 -25.18 -13.85 -13.08
N ASP A 46 -24.90 -14.19 -11.82
CA ASP A 46 -25.82 -14.88 -10.91
C ASP A 46 -26.79 -13.94 -10.17
N GLY A 47 -26.77 -12.64 -10.49
CA GLY A 47 -27.56 -11.59 -9.84
C GLY A 47 -26.95 -11.06 -8.54
N THR A 48 -25.78 -11.55 -8.13
CA THR A 48 -25.09 -11.04 -6.93
C THR A 48 -24.61 -9.61 -7.17
N ILE A 49 -24.94 -8.69 -6.25
CA ILE A 49 -24.38 -7.34 -6.26
C ILE A 49 -23.03 -7.36 -5.56
N ARG A 50 -21.98 -6.98 -6.28
CA ARG A 50 -20.66 -6.69 -5.73
C ARG A 50 -20.53 -5.19 -5.55
N THR A 51 -20.16 -4.74 -4.35
CA THR A 51 -19.79 -3.34 -4.08
C THR A 51 -18.42 -3.32 -3.42
N GLU A 52 -17.51 -2.54 -3.97
CA GLU A 52 -16.17 -2.30 -3.43
C GLU A 52 -16.10 -0.86 -2.92
N ARG A 53 -15.69 -0.68 -1.67
CA ARG A 53 -15.60 0.61 -0.99
C ARG A 53 -14.23 0.84 -0.38
N ILE A 54 -13.89 2.10 -0.19
CA ILE A 54 -12.81 2.52 0.69
C ILE A 54 -13.39 3.30 1.85
N LEU A 55 -12.95 2.96 3.05
CA LEU A 55 -13.30 3.66 4.27
C LEU A 55 -12.07 4.42 4.75
N GLY A 56 -12.20 5.73 4.91
CA GLY A 56 -11.25 6.57 5.63
C GLY A 56 -11.50 6.47 7.12
N VAL A 57 -10.46 6.13 7.89
CA VAL A 57 -10.54 5.89 9.33
C VAL A 57 -9.55 6.78 10.05
N LYS A 58 -10.04 7.70 10.88
CA LYS A 58 -9.23 8.55 11.75
C LYS A 58 -9.28 8.05 13.19
N GLN A 59 -8.16 7.51 13.66
CA GLN A 59 -8.06 7.01 15.04
C GLN A 59 -6.64 7.19 15.56
N SER A 60 -6.51 7.98 16.63
CA SER A 60 -5.24 8.17 17.30
C SER A 60 -4.71 6.83 17.84
N ALA A 61 -3.61 6.37 17.27
CA ALA A 61 -2.86 5.26 17.85
C ALA A 61 -2.06 5.78 19.07
N PRO A 62 -1.84 4.96 20.11
CA PRO A 62 -1.01 5.36 21.22
C PRO A 62 0.36 5.86 20.74
N ARG A 63 0.93 6.87 21.40
CA ARG A 63 2.22 7.47 21.00
C ARG A 63 3.34 6.44 20.83
N TRP A 64 3.35 5.38 21.63
CA TRP A 64 4.34 4.29 21.51
C TRP A 64 4.16 3.47 20.22
N VAL A 65 2.92 3.30 19.74
CA VAL A 65 2.59 2.66 18.45
C VAL A 65 2.99 3.59 17.32
N MET A 66 2.64 4.88 17.39
CA MET A 66 3.01 5.87 16.38
C MET A 66 4.53 5.98 16.19
N LYS A 67 5.31 5.93 17.29
CA LYS A 67 6.79 5.91 17.26
C LYS A 67 7.39 4.66 16.60
N ILE A 68 6.67 3.54 16.55
CA ILE A 68 7.16 2.28 15.99
C ILE A 68 6.73 2.12 14.52
N ILE A 69 5.50 2.52 14.19
CA ILE A 69 4.86 2.25 12.90
C ILE A 69 4.91 3.48 11.97
N GLY A 70 5.23 4.68 12.47
CA GLY A 70 5.39 5.88 11.65
C GLY A 70 4.12 6.31 10.92
N GLY A 71 2.94 6.14 11.55
CA GLY A 71 1.64 6.38 10.92
C GLY A 71 1.17 7.84 10.98
N GLN A 72 0.22 8.18 10.10
CA GLN A 72 -0.69 9.32 10.26
C GLN A 72 -1.92 8.86 11.07
N ASP A 73 -2.67 9.79 11.65
CA ASP A 73 -3.91 9.47 12.38
C ASP A 73 -5.01 8.93 11.46
N GLU A 74 -4.86 9.09 10.14
CA GLU A 74 -5.77 8.63 9.11
C GLU A 74 -5.24 7.37 8.41
N THR A 75 -6.11 6.36 8.30
CA THR A 75 -5.83 5.04 7.73
C THR A 75 -6.96 4.62 6.81
N TYR A 76 -6.66 3.76 5.84
CA TYR A 76 -7.62 3.32 4.84
C TYR A 76 -7.91 1.82 4.95
N VAL A 77 -9.18 1.48 4.79
CA VAL A 77 -9.67 0.10 4.75
C VAL A 77 -10.40 -0.12 3.43
N ARG A 78 -10.06 -1.20 2.75
CA ARG A 78 -10.81 -1.67 1.58
C ARG A 78 -11.87 -2.65 2.05
N GLU A 79 -13.10 -2.42 1.65
CA GLU A 79 -14.24 -3.28 1.94
C GLU A 79 -14.85 -3.79 0.63
N VAL A 80 -15.18 -5.08 0.58
CA VAL A 80 -15.91 -5.67 -0.55
C VAL A 80 -17.11 -6.42 0.01
N THR A 81 -18.29 -6.08 -0.50
CA THR A 81 -19.56 -6.65 -0.09
C THR A 81 -20.22 -7.34 -1.28
N PHE A 82 -20.73 -8.54 -1.04
CA PHE A 82 -21.50 -9.35 -1.97
C PHE A 82 -22.89 -9.56 -1.39
N VAL A 83 -23.92 -9.12 -2.11
CA VAL A 83 -25.32 -9.39 -1.77
C VAL A 83 -25.84 -10.40 -2.77
N THR A 84 -25.93 -11.64 -2.33
CA THR A 84 -26.41 -12.74 -3.16
C THR A 84 -27.91 -12.88 -2.96
N PRO A 85 -28.72 -12.77 -4.03
CA PRO A 85 -30.14 -12.99 -3.95
C PRO A 85 -30.45 -14.45 -3.59
N GLY A 86 -31.62 -14.69 -3.02
CA GLY A 86 -32.08 -16.04 -2.71
C GLY A 86 -32.38 -16.81 -3.98
N GLN A 87 -31.99 -18.08 -4.02
CA GLN A 87 -32.36 -19.03 -5.06
C GLN A 87 -33.09 -20.21 -4.42
N ALA A 88 -33.79 -21.03 -5.21
CA ALA A 88 -34.59 -22.15 -4.68
C ALA A 88 -33.82 -23.11 -3.76
N VAL A 89 -32.50 -23.24 -3.93
CA VAL A 89 -31.62 -24.15 -3.18
C VAL A 89 -30.75 -23.41 -2.15
N ARG A 90 -30.66 -22.08 -2.21
CA ARG A 90 -29.74 -21.29 -1.38
C ARG A 90 -30.41 -20.03 -0.85
N PRO A 91 -30.46 -19.83 0.49
CA PRO A 91 -31.03 -18.61 1.05
C PRO A 91 -30.20 -17.38 0.64
N PRO A 92 -30.82 -16.19 0.63
CA PRO A 92 -30.09 -14.96 0.37
C PRO A 92 -29.01 -14.73 1.44
N SER A 93 -27.95 -14.00 1.08
CA SER A 93 -26.88 -13.72 2.03
C SER A 93 -26.14 -12.43 1.71
N VAL A 94 -25.59 -11.77 2.74
CA VAL A 94 -24.61 -10.70 2.59
C VAL A 94 -23.27 -11.20 3.09
N LEU A 95 -22.26 -11.19 2.23
CA LEU A 95 -20.87 -11.47 2.59
C LEU A 95 -20.05 -10.20 2.43
N MET A 96 -19.41 -9.76 3.51
CA MET A 96 -18.55 -8.59 3.55
C MET A 96 -17.13 -9.02 3.91
N SER A 97 -16.14 -8.44 3.24
CA SER A 97 -14.73 -8.64 3.58
C SER A 97 -13.99 -7.32 3.63
N SER A 98 -13.31 -7.07 4.74
CA SER A 98 -12.55 -5.85 4.98
C SER A 98 -11.07 -6.18 5.11
N ILE A 99 -10.20 -5.34 4.55
CA ILE A 99 -8.76 -5.42 4.77
C ILE A 99 -8.15 -4.02 4.92
N ASN A 100 -7.23 -3.86 5.86
CA ASN A 100 -6.48 -2.62 5.96
C ASN A 100 -5.54 -2.44 4.74
N LEU A 101 -5.60 -1.27 4.13
CA LEU A 101 -4.66 -0.84 3.09
C LEU A 101 -3.44 -0.17 3.73
N SER A 102 -3.69 0.76 4.65
CA SER A 102 -2.64 1.39 5.45
C SER A 102 -2.01 0.38 6.41
N LEU A 103 -0.70 0.46 6.60
CA LEU A 103 0.08 -0.37 7.53
C LEU A 103 0.08 -1.87 7.22
N ALA A 104 -0.39 -2.29 6.03
CA ALA A 104 -0.49 -3.71 5.63
C ALA A 104 0.86 -4.46 5.68
N GLY A 105 1.98 -3.74 5.53
CA GLY A 105 3.35 -4.27 5.65
C GLY A 105 3.83 -4.50 7.09
N VAL A 106 3.09 -4.00 8.10
CA VAL A 106 3.38 -4.21 9.52
C VAL A 106 2.37 -5.17 10.13
N ILE A 107 1.09 -4.95 9.83
CA ILE A 107 0.02 -5.84 10.25
C ILE A 107 -1.03 -5.94 9.16
N THR A 108 -1.41 -7.17 8.83
CA THR A 108 -2.56 -7.45 8.00
C THR A 108 -3.72 -7.87 8.91
N CYS A 109 -4.82 -7.14 8.81
CA CYS A 109 -6.10 -7.46 9.40
C CYS A 109 -7.08 -7.76 8.27
N ARG A 110 -7.53 -9.01 8.19
CA ARG A 110 -8.58 -9.43 7.26
C ARG A 110 -9.82 -9.79 8.05
N GLU A 111 -10.91 -9.12 7.75
CA GLU A 111 -12.21 -9.41 8.31
C GLU A 111 -13.10 -10.04 7.25
N ARG A 112 -13.93 -10.99 7.68
CA ARG A 112 -15.05 -11.52 6.92
C ARG A 112 -16.28 -11.53 7.80
N ILE A 113 -17.38 -11.00 7.31
CA ILE A 113 -18.67 -10.99 7.98
C ILE A 113 -19.70 -11.60 7.04
N ALA A 114 -20.50 -12.52 7.56
CA ALA A 114 -21.65 -13.09 6.87
C ALA A 114 -22.93 -12.75 7.62
N TYR A 115 -23.93 -12.24 6.90
CA TYR A 115 -25.30 -12.10 7.34
C TYR A 115 -26.15 -13.11 6.57
N THR A 116 -26.89 -13.94 7.29
CA THR A 116 -27.80 -14.94 6.70
C THR A 116 -29.12 -14.94 7.45
N PRO A 117 -30.27 -15.17 6.78
CA PRO A 117 -31.54 -15.36 7.46
C PRO A 117 -31.41 -16.44 8.55
N HIS A 118 -31.93 -16.16 9.75
CA HIS A 118 -32.08 -17.18 10.78
C HIS A 118 -33.55 -17.60 10.94
N SER A 119 -34.43 -16.60 11.02
CA SER A 119 -35.89 -16.75 11.01
C SER A 119 -36.51 -15.64 10.16
N ALA A 120 -37.84 -15.61 10.06
CA ALA A 120 -38.54 -14.50 9.40
C ALA A 120 -38.26 -13.13 10.07
N ALA A 121 -37.98 -13.13 11.38
CA ALA A 121 -37.79 -11.92 12.18
C ALA A 121 -36.32 -11.67 12.59
N SER A 122 -35.39 -12.55 12.24
CA SER A 122 -34.01 -12.44 12.73
C SER A 122 -32.94 -12.84 11.72
N THR A 123 -31.77 -12.21 11.87
CA THR A 123 -30.62 -12.36 10.98
C THR A 123 -29.42 -12.84 11.77
N ARG A 124 -28.84 -13.97 11.35
CA ARG A 124 -27.59 -14.46 11.90
C ARG A 124 -26.43 -13.65 11.36
N PHE A 125 -25.60 -13.17 12.27
CA PHE A 125 -24.34 -12.52 12.02
C PHE A 125 -23.19 -13.46 12.42
N ARG A 126 -22.22 -13.63 11.53
CA ARG A 126 -20.98 -14.35 11.80
C ARG A 126 -19.80 -13.53 11.32
N GLN A 127 -18.88 -13.21 12.23
CA GLN A 127 -17.69 -12.42 11.97
C GLN A 127 -16.46 -13.24 12.26
N ILE A 128 -15.51 -13.23 11.34
CA ILE A 128 -14.20 -13.84 11.47
C ILE A 128 -13.16 -12.80 11.13
N ALA A 129 -12.27 -12.49 12.06
CA ALA A 129 -11.15 -11.60 11.85
C ALA A 129 -9.84 -12.36 12.00
N GLN A 130 -8.99 -12.24 11.01
CA GLN A 130 -7.68 -12.85 10.94
C GLN A 130 -6.63 -11.75 10.98
N MET A 131 -5.81 -11.81 12.02
CA MET A 131 -4.73 -10.86 12.22
C MET A 131 -3.38 -11.55 12.11
N GLN A 132 -2.51 -10.92 11.34
CA GLN A 132 -1.15 -11.35 11.15
C GLN A 132 -0.24 -10.14 11.15
N ALA A 133 0.59 -10.04 12.20
CA ALA A 133 1.78 -9.19 12.11
C ALA A 133 2.67 -9.75 10.99
N GLN A 134 3.05 -8.89 10.04
CA GLN A 134 4.00 -9.28 9.01
C GLN A 134 5.41 -9.07 9.56
N GLY A 135 6.21 -10.14 9.53
CA GLY A 135 7.57 -10.15 10.07
C GLY A 135 8.42 -11.19 9.36
N SER A 136 9.10 -10.77 8.31
CA SER A 136 10.45 -11.26 8.00
C SER A 136 11.36 -10.03 7.92
N LEU A 137 11.65 -9.45 9.09
CA LEU A 137 12.84 -8.64 9.29
C LEU A 137 13.84 -9.58 9.97
N ASP A 138 14.70 -10.21 9.17
CA ASP A 138 15.85 -10.98 9.64
C ASP A 138 16.87 -10.03 10.28
N VAL A 139 16.74 -9.69 11.57
CA VAL A 139 17.87 -9.39 12.48
C VAL A 139 17.44 -9.55 13.96
N ASP A 140 18.15 -10.41 14.69
CA ASP A 140 18.25 -10.66 16.15
C ASP A 140 17.02 -10.89 17.06
N ARG A 141 17.04 -12.07 17.72
CA ARG A 141 15.90 -12.80 18.30
C ARG A 141 15.41 -12.39 19.71
N GLY A 142 15.97 -11.39 20.37
CA GLY A 142 15.66 -11.12 21.79
C GLY A 142 14.54 -10.09 22.05
N THR A 143 14.73 -8.89 21.53
CA THR A 143 13.99 -7.69 21.98
C THR A 143 12.70 -7.44 21.19
N TRP A 144 12.63 -7.91 19.93
CA TRP A 144 11.52 -7.64 19.01
C TRP A 144 10.30 -8.53 19.18
N ALA A 145 10.45 -9.73 19.77
CA ALA A 145 9.31 -10.63 20.04
C ALA A 145 8.30 -10.00 21.03
N SER A 146 8.80 -9.28 22.03
CA SER A 146 7.96 -8.58 23.02
C SER A 146 7.21 -7.40 22.40
N ILE A 147 7.86 -6.62 21.53
CA ILE A 147 7.25 -5.49 20.82
C ILE A 147 6.23 -5.97 19.79
N GLY A 148 6.56 -7.00 18.99
CA GLY A 148 5.61 -7.62 18.06
C GLY A 148 4.36 -8.16 18.76
N LYS A 149 4.54 -8.81 19.93
CA LYS A 149 3.42 -9.28 20.76
C LYS A 149 2.57 -8.14 21.32
N ARG A 150 3.18 -6.99 21.66
CA ARG A 150 2.46 -5.77 22.08
C ARG A 150 1.67 -5.13 20.94
N ILE A 151 2.24 -5.04 19.74
CA ILE A 151 1.54 -4.52 18.55
C ILE A 151 0.39 -5.45 18.15
N GLU A 152 0.63 -6.76 18.13
CA GLU A 152 -0.40 -7.77 17.85
C GLU A 152 -1.53 -7.71 18.88
N THR A 153 -1.19 -7.50 20.17
CA THR A 153 -2.17 -7.37 21.26
C THR A 153 -2.97 -6.08 21.15
N TRP A 154 -2.31 -4.94 21.00
CA TRP A 154 -2.98 -3.66 20.82
C TRP A 154 -3.91 -3.67 19.60
N SER A 155 -3.42 -4.19 18.47
CA SER A 155 -4.21 -4.25 17.23
C SER A 155 -5.45 -5.13 17.39
N ARG A 156 -5.31 -6.27 18.07
CA ARG A 156 -6.41 -7.17 18.40
C ARG A 156 -7.46 -6.48 19.26
N ASP A 157 -7.04 -5.88 20.37
CA ASP A 157 -7.96 -5.28 21.32
C ASP A 157 -8.69 -4.09 20.66
N ARG A 158 -7.99 -3.31 19.83
CA ARG A 158 -8.60 -2.23 19.04
C ARG A 158 -9.57 -2.70 17.99
N PHE A 159 -9.25 -3.77 17.27
CA PHE A 159 -10.19 -4.32 16.30
C PHE A 159 -11.42 -4.91 16.99
N ALA A 160 -11.26 -5.60 18.12
CA ALA A 160 -12.40 -6.12 18.87
C ALA A 160 -13.35 -4.99 19.29
N LEU A 161 -12.80 -3.85 19.73
CA LEU A 161 -13.56 -2.65 20.04
C LEU A 161 -14.26 -2.06 18.80
N ASN A 162 -13.55 -1.88 17.68
CA ASN A 162 -14.12 -1.33 16.44
C ASN A 162 -15.19 -2.26 15.83
N ALA A 163 -14.96 -3.56 15.88
CA ALA A 163 -15.90 -4.60 15.48
C ALA A 163 -17.18 -4.54 16.32
N HIS A 164 -17.05 -4.46 17.66
CA HIS A 164 -18.18 -4.34 18.57
C HIS A 164 -18.97 -3.05 18.31
N ALA A 165 -18.28 -1.92 18.23
CA ALA A 165 -18.87 -0.62 17.94
C ALA A 165 -19.59 -0.58 16.58
N GLY A 166 -19.04 -1.25 15.56
CA GLY A 166 -19.66 -1.41 14.26
C GLY A 166 -20.94 -2.24 14.29
N ARG A 167 -21.02 -3.28 15.14
CA ARG A 167 -22.23 -4.09 15.32
C ARG A 167 -23.32 -3.33 16.08
N GLU A 168 -22.96 -2.69 17.20
CA GLU A 168 -23.88 -1.85 17.99
C GLU A 168 -24.46 -0.71 17.15
N GLY A 169 -23.62 -0.08 16.34
CA GLY A 169 -24.02 0.95 15.39
C GLY A 169 -25.05 0.48 14.37
N LEU A 170 -24.83 -0.70 13.79
CA LEU A 170 -25.80 -1.31 12.88
C LEU A 170 -27.11 -1.63 13.60
N GLY A 171 -27.05 -2.24 14.80
CA GLY A 171 -28.23 -2.55 15.60
C GLY A 171 -29.07 -1.31 15.91
N ARG A 172 -28.45 -0.20 16.35
CA ARG A 172 -29.17 1.06 16.60
C ARG A 172 -29.74 1.69 15.35
N ARG A 173 -29.02 1.61 14.22
CA ARG A 173 -29.53 2.08 12.93
C ARG A 173 -30.78 1.31 12.52
N LEU A 174 -30.79 -0.01 12.71
CA LEU A 174 -31.97 -0.83 12.45
C LEU A 174 -33.14 -0.42 13.36
N CYS A 175 -32.90 -0.13 14.64
CA CYS A 175 -33.93 0.44 15.54
C CYS A 175 -34.44 1.82 15.09
N SER A 176 -33.57 2.67 14.52
CA SER A 176 -33.90 4.05 14.14
C SER A 176 -34.45 4.20 12.73
N THR A 177 -34.65 3.11 11.99
CA THR A 177 -35.19 3.14 10.62
C THR A 177 -36.63 2.59 10.60
N PRO A 178 -37.63 3.23 11.23
CA PRO A 178 -39.00 2.89 10.93
C PRO A 178 -39.32 3.39 9.50
N SER A 179 -39.82 2.49 8.65
CA SER A 179 -40.70 2.85 7.53
C SER A 179 -40.13 3.53 6.27
N MET A 180 -38.83 3.52 5.99
CA MET A 180 -38.31 4.03 4.69
C MET A 180 -38.60 3.11 3.49
N ILE A 181 -39.05 1.86 3.72
CA ILE A 181 -39.20 0.85 2.66
C ILE A 181 -40.65 0.77 2.12
N VAL A 182 -41.64 1.35 2.82
CA VAL A 182 -43.06 1.20 2.47
C VAL A 182 -43.56 2.28 1.49
N SER A 183 -42.87 3.40 1.29
CA SER A 183 -43.39 4.53 0.51
C SER A 183 -42.97 4.60 -0.97
N GLN A 184 -42.30 3.56 -1.51
CA GLN A 184 -41.95 3.51 -2.95
C GLN A 184 -42.66 2.39 -3.74
N SER A 185 -43.84 1.93 -3.29
CA SER A 185 -44.77 1.22 -4.17
C SER A 185 -45.57 2.22 -5.01
N HIS A 186 -45.65 1.96 -6.32
CA HIS A 186 -46.22 2.77 -7.38
C HIS A 186 -47.53 3.55 -7.04
N PRO A 187 -47.73 4.74 -7.64
CA PRO A 187 -49.05 5.27 -7.87
C PRO A 187 -49.59 4.57 -9.12
N ASP A 188 -50.10 3.35 -9.00
CA ASP A 188 -51.11 2.81 -9.92
C ASP A 188 -51.60 1.46 -9.39
N GLY A 189 -52.91 1.38 -9.21
CA GLY A 189 -53.60 0.22 -8.66
C GLY A 189 -53.48 -1.00 -9.58
N ALA A 190 -52.68 -1.97 -9.15
CA ALA A 190 -52.81 -3.36 -9.60
C ALA A 190 -52.48 -4.28 -8.43
N SER A 191 -53.50 -4.97 -7.92
CA SER A 191 -53.42 -6.00 -6.89
C SER A 191 -52.76 -7.27 -7.43
N GLY A 192 -51.43 -7.25 -7.58
CA GLY A 192 -50.61 -8.44 -7.80
C GLY A 192 -49.90 -8.85 -6.53
N LYS A 193 -49.99 -10.13 -6.14
CA LYS A 193 -49.18 -10.72 -5.06
C LYS A 193 -47.69 -10.41 -5.33
N VAL A 194 -47.10 -9.54 -4.52
CA VAL A 194 -45.66 -9.30 -4.54
C VAL A 194 -45.01 -10.51 -3.90
N ASP A 195 -44.22 -11.27 -4.66
CA ASP A 195 -43.41 -12.36 -4.12
C ASP A 195 -42.53 -11.81 -2.98
N GLU A 196 -42.82 -12.21 -1.74
CA GLU A 196 -42.08 -11.83 -0.53
C GLU A 196 -40.58 -12.21 -0.58
N LEU A 197 -40.20 -13.09 -1.51
CA LEU A 197 -38.82 -13.53 -1.78
C LEU A 197 -38.08 -12.67 -2.82
N SER A 198 -38.75 -11.70 -3.45
CA SER A 198 -38.16 -10.84 -4.49
C SER A 198 -37.21 -9.79 -3.88
N MET A 199 -35.91 -10.00 -4.06
CA MET A 199 -34.86 -9.02 -3.69
C MET A 199 -34.83 -7.81 -4.64
N THR A 200 -35.61 -7.83 -5.72
CA THR A 200 -35.62 -6.82 -6.80
C THR A 200 -35.83 -5.37 -6.31
N PRO A 201 -36.76 -5.07 -5.40
CA PRO A 201 -36.93 -3.71 -4.87
C PRO A 201 -35.73 -3.25 -4.04
N MET A 202 -35.10 -4.17 -3.29
CA MET A 202 -33.90 -3.88 -2.52
C MET A 202 -32.71 -3.57 -3.45
N ILE A 203 -32.54 -4.35 -4.52
CA ILE A 203 -31.51 -4.15 -5.54
C ILE A 203 -31.65 -2.77 -6.18
N VAL A 204 -32.87 -2.37 -6.55
CA VAL A 204 -33.16 -1.03 -7.10
C VAL A 204 -32.85 0.09 -6.10
N THR A 205 -33.22 -0.06 -4.83
CA THR A 205 -32.88 0.90 -3.78
C THR A 205 -31.37 0.99 -3.56
N MET A 206 -30.67 -0.15 -3.52
CA MET A 206 -29.22 -0.19 -3.37
C MET A 206 -28.48 0.46 -4.55
N CYS A 207 -28.98 0.31 -5.78
CA CYS A 207 -28.44 0.98 -6.96
C CYS A 207 -28.63 2.51 -6.92
N ARG A 208 -29.61 3.02 -6.17
CA ARG A 208 -29.92 4.46 -6.05
C ARG A 208 -29.28 5.15 -4.84
N LEU A 209 -28.71 4.40 -3.90
CA LEU A 209 -28.02 4.94 -2.73
C LEU A 209 -26.57 5.27 -3.09
N ASP A 210 -26.28 6.56 -3.32
CA ASP A 210 -24.93 7.10 -3.34
C ASP A 210 -24.49 7.51 -1.93
N PRO A 211 -23.26 7.18 -1.48
CA PRO A 211 -22.78 7.60 -0.17
C PRO A 211 -22.50 9.10 -0.09
N MET A 212 -22.52 9.63 1.15
CA MET A 212 -22.13 11.01 1.46
C MET A 212 -20.70 11.32 1.02
N HIS A 213 -20.52 12.56 0.51
CA HIS A 213 -19.27 13.28 0.26
C HIS A 213 -18.09 12.44 -0.27
N ALA A 214 -17.82 12.61 -1.57
CA ALA A 214 -16.58 12.16 -2.19
C ALA A 214 -15.37 12.72 -1.42
N VAL A 215 -14.50 11.84 -0.93
CA VAL A 215 -13.08 12.19 -0.80
C VAL A 215 -12.52 12.24 -2.21
N ASP A 216 -11.55 13.14 -2.49
CA ASP A 216 -10.83 13.21 -3.77
C ASP A 216 -10.47 11.79 -4.24
N SER A 217 -11.25 11.30 -5.20
CA SER A 217 -11.44 9.86 -5.46
C SER A 217 -10.17 9.18 -5.98
N PHE A 218 -9.16 9.98 -6.32
CA PHE A 218 -7.88 9.57 -6.89
C PHE A 218 -6.95 8.84 -5.91
N HIS A 219 -6.83 9.26 -4.64
CA HIS A 219 -5.92 8.64 -3.66
C HIS A 219 -6.40 7.23 -3.26
N ALA A 220 -7.71 7.11 -3.09
CA ALA A 220 -8.44 5.88 -2.85
C ALA A 220 -8.24 4.85 -3.97
N ILE A 221 -8.49 5.25 -5.22
CA ILE A 221 -8.32 4.40 -6.40
C ILE A 221 -6.85 3.94 -6.54
N THR A 222 -5.90 4.84 -6.32
CA THR A 222 -4.46 4.53 -6.42
C THR A 222 -4.02 3.49 -5.39
N LEU A 223 -4.48 3.58 -4.14
CA LEU A 223 -4.20 2.58 -3.10
C LEU A 223 -4.82 1.20 -3.41
N VAL A 224 -6.01 1.18 -4.01
CA VAL A 224 -6.69 -0.05 -4.45
C VAL A 224 -5.96 -0.70 -5.62
N GLU A 225 -5.57 0.08 -6.63
CA GLU A 225 -4.80 -0.43 -7.77
C GLU A 225 -3.42 -0.95 -7.34
N HIS A 226 -2.74 -0.24 -6.44
CA HIS A 226 -1.49 -0.71 -5.85
C HIS A 226 -1.68 -2.04 -5.07
N TYR A 227 -2.74 -2.17 -4.28
CA TYR A 227 -3.06 -3.42 -3.56
C TYR A 227 -3.45 -4.56 -4.52
N ARG A 228 -4.24 -4.29 -5.57
CA ARG A 228 -4.60 -5.25 -6.62
C ARG A 228 -3.35 -5.78 -7.33
N ARG A 229 -2.41 -4.90 -7.69
CA ARG A 229 -1.13 -5.28 -8.29
C ARG A 229 -0.29 -6.14 -7.34
N ARG A 230 -0.25 -5.81 -6.04
CA ARG A 230 0.47 -6.59 -5.02
C ARG A 230 -0.12 -7.98 -4.78
N THR A 231 -1.45 -8.12 -4.79
CA THR A 231 -2.12 -9.43 -4.67
C THR A 231 -2.02 -10.26 -5.94
N GLN A 232 -2.05 -9.64 -7.12
CA GLN A 232 -1.78 -10.31 -8.39
C GLN A 232 -0.31 -10.78 -8.47
N ALA A 233 0.65 -9.97 -8.02
CA ALA A 233 2.06 -10.38 -7.92
C ALA A 233 2.27 -11.57 -6.95
N GLN A 234 1.51 -11.64 -5.85
CA GLN A 234 1.51 -12.81 -4.95
C GLN A 234 0.86 -14.05 -5.57
N ALA A 235 -0.12 -13.89 -6.47
CA ALA A 235 -0.70 -15.00 -7.23
C ALA A 235 0.25 -15.53 -8.34
N VAL A 236 1.23 -14.73 -8.77
CA VAL A 236 2.29 -15.12 -9.73
C VAL A 236 3.41 -15.94 -9.05
N LEU A 237 3.53 -15.91 -7.72
CA LEU A 237 4.55 -16.63 -6.93
C LEU A 237 4.16 -18.05 -6.48
N GLY A 238 3.15 -18.68 -7.09
CA GLY A 238 2.99 -20.15 -7.06
C GLY A 238 2.60 -20.78 -5.72
N LEU A 239 1.50 -20.34 -5.09
CA LEU A 239 0.70 -21.24 -4.26
C LEU A 239 -0.33 -21.96 -5.16
N PRO A 240 -0.58 -23.27 -4.95
CA PRO A 240 -1.06 -24.17 -5.99
C PRO A 240 -2.45 -23.77 -6.49
N ARG A 241 -2.55 -23.50 -7.80
CA ARG A 241 -3.81 -23.38 -8.52
C ARG A 241 -4.18 -24.74 -9.11
N LEU A 242 -5.38 -25.22 -8.82
CA LEU A 242 -6.05 -26.23 -9.64
C LEU A 242 -6.30 -25.61 -11.03
N THR A 243 -5.35 -25.94 -11.93
CA THR A 243 -5.36 -26.01 -13.40
C THR A 243 -6.47 -25.34 -14.18
N PHE A 244 -6.08 -24.46 -15.12
CA PHE A 244 -6.45 -24.59 -16.54
C PHE A 244 -5.29 -24.09 -17.42
N ARG A 245 -5.00 -24.87 -18.47
CA ARG A 245 -3.82 -24.85 -19.34
C ARG A 245 -4.09 -23.92 -20.53
N LEU A 246 -3.20 -22.97 -20.84
CA LEU A 246 -3.11 -22.40 -22.18
C LEU A 246 -1.64 -22.26 -22.59
N ILE A 247 -1.35 -22.79 -23.77
CA ILE A 247 -0.04 -22.90 -24.42
C ILE A 247 0.37 -21.52 -24.92
N MET A 248 1.56 -21.02 -24.58
CA MET A 248 2.28 -20.03 -25.39
C MET A 248 3.81 -20.20 -25.30
N SER A 249 4.42 -20.02 -26.47
CA SER A 249 5.80 -20.13 -26.94
C SER A 249 6.98 -20.22 -25.97
N GLN A 250 7.86 -21.18 -26.29
CA GLN A 250 9.18 -21.39 -25.74
C GLN A 250 10.08 -20.14 -25.90
N THR A 251 10.51 -19.56 -24.78
CA THR A 251 11.77 -18.82 -24.71
C THR A 251 12.65 -19.58 -23.72
N THR A 252 13.70 -20.21 -24.21
CA THR A 252 14.63 -21.03 -23.42
C THR A 252 15.36 -20.17 -22.38
N ALA A 253 15.06 -20.38 -21.09
CA ALA A 253 15.78 -19.75 -19.99
C ALA A 253 17.15 -20.43 -19.80
N LEU A 254 18.20 -19.62 -19.67
CA LEU A 254 19.57 -20.07 -19.40
C LEU A 254 19.70 -20.54 -17.94
N THR A 255 20.26 -21.72 -17.72
CA THR A 255 20.52 -22.31 -16.40
C THR A 255 22.02 -22.38 -16.11
N THR A 256 22.43 -22.25 -14.84
CA THR A 256 23.81 -22.55 -14.42
C THR A 256 24.12 -24.05 -14.51
N PRO A 257 25.40 -24.48 -14.48
CA PRO A 257 25.78 -25.90 -14.40
C PRO A 257 25.18 -26.66 -13.20
N SER A 258 24.72 -25.92 -12.18
CA SER A 258 24.03 -26.42 -10.98
C SER A 258 22.51 -26.47 -11.09
N GLY A 259 21.92 -26.17 -12.25
CA GLY A 259 20.48 -26.31 -12.50
C GLY A 259 19.60 -25.27 -11.80
N LYS A 260 20.17 -24.19 -11.21
CA LYS A 260 19.37 -23.09 -10.68
C LYS A 260 18.91 -22.18 -11.82
N PRO A 261 17.61 -21.81 -11.89
CA PRO A 261 17.16 -20.76 -12.79
C PRO A 261 17.86 -19.46 -12.42
N ILE A 262 18.51 -18.80 -13.40
CA ILE A 262 19.16 -17.51 -13.20
C ILE A 262 18.07 -16.45 -13.15
N GLY A 263 17.50 -16.22 -11.97
CA GLY A 263 16.62 -15.09 -11.72
C GLY A 263 17.40 -13.77 -11.72
N PRO A 264 16.72 -12.61 -11.86
CA PRO A 264 17.37 -11.31 -11.80
C PRO A 264 18.13 -11.13 -10.47
N LEU A 265 19.36 -10.62 -10.53
CA LEU A 265 20.22 -10.40 -9.37
C LEU A 265 19.68 -9.23 -8.53
N PRO A 266 19.35 -9.42 -7.23
CA PRO A 266 18.79 -8.35 -6.42
C PRO A 266 19.84 -7.29 -6.08
N ARG A 267 19.47 -6.01 -6.20
CA ARG A 267 20.30 -4.86 -5.82
C ARG A 267 19.46 -3.85 -5.06
N LYS A 268 19.74 -3.70 -3.76
CA LYS A 268 19.03 -2.76 -2.90
C LYS A 268 19.64 -1.36 -2.99
N ILE A 269 18.81 -0.35 -3.19
CA ILE A 269 19.21 1.06 -3.16
C ILE A 269 18.30 1.87 -2.26
N ALA A 270 18.80 3.00 -1.76
CA ALA A 270 18.01 3.95 -0.98
C ALA A 270 18.08 5.35 -1.59
N LEU A 271 16.92 6.00 -1.74
CA LEU A 271 16.84 7.42 -2.06
C LEU A 271 16.80 8.21 -0.76
N MET A 272 17.69 9.18 -0.60
CA MET A 272 17.75 10.05 0.58
C MET A 272 17.84 11.51 0.16
N GLY A 273 17.40 12.41 1.04
CA GLY A 273 17.33 13.83 0.75
C GLY A 273 16.24 14.51 1.57
N SER A 274 16.27 15.84 1.59
CA SER A 274 15.31 16.64 2.35
C SER A 274 13.86 16.36 1.96
N ARG A 275 12.93 16.79 2.80
CA ARG A 275 11.50 16.75 2.47
C ARG A 275 11.21 17.57 1.20
N SER A 276 10.21 17.15 0.45
CA SER A 276 9.72 17.85 -0.75
C SER A 276 10.70 18.01 -1.93
N VAL A 277 11.86 17.36 -1.93
CA VAL A 277 12.81 17.38 -3.06
C VAL A 277 12.37 16.51 -4.24
N GLY A 278 11.32 15.69 -4.08
CA GLY A 278 10.76 14.86 -5.16
C GLY A 278 11.33 13.44 -5.27
N LYS A 279 11.81 12.83 -4.17
CA LYS A 279 12.27 11.43 -4.13
C LYS A 279 11.21 10.46 -4.64
N SER A 280 10.02 10.47 -4.03
CA SER A 280 8.91 9.62 -4.43
C SER A 280 8.47 9.88 -5.87
N SER A 281 8.43 11.14 -6.30
CA SER A 281 8.11 11.50 -7.68
C SER A 281 9.09 10.90 -8.67
N LEU A 282 10.41 10.89 -8.37
CA LEU A 282 11.40 10.23 -9.21
C LEU A 282 11.19 8.71 -9.28
N VAL A 283 10.87 8.07 -8.16
CA VAL A 283 10.65 6.61 -8.12
C VAL A 283 9.38 6.22 -8.86
N VAL A 284 8.27 6.93 -8.63
CA VAL A 284 6.99 6.67 -9.33
C VAL A 284 7.14 6.96 -10.81
N GLN A 285 7.79 8.07 -11.19
CA GLN A 285 8.06 8.36 -12.60
C GLN A 285 8.92 7.27 -13.23
N TYR A 286 9.92 6.74 -12.52
CA TYR A 286 10.73 5.65 -13.03
C TYR A 286 9.97 4.33 -13.16
N VAL A 287 9.20 3.94 -12.15
CA VAL A 287 8.57 2.61 -12.07
C VAL A 287 7.28 2.56 -12.88
N ASP A 288 6.44 3.59 -12.78
CA ASP A 288 5.09 3.64 -13.34
C ASP A 288 4.96 4.60 -14.53
N ASN A 289 6.02 5.34 -14.90
CA ASN A 289 6.01 6.35 -15.95
C ASN A 289 4.88 7.39 -15.77
N HIS A 290 4.71 7.84 -14.53
CA HIS A 290 3.61 8.70 -14.11
C HIS A 290 4.08 9.76 -13.11
N PHE A 291 3.62 11.00 -13.31
CA PHE A 291 3.87 12.11 -12.40
C PHE A 291 2.55 12.60 -11.78
N VAL A 292 2.56 12.77 -10.46
CA VAL A 292 1.42 13.28 -9.69
C VAL A 292 1.79 14.62 -9.07
N GLU A 293 1.01 15.65 -9.37
CA GLU A 293 1.28 17.04 -8.96
C GLU A 293 0.92 17.30 -7.49
N SER A 294 -0.03 16.55 -6.92
CA SER A 294 -0.42 16.63 -5.51
C SER A 294 0.62 15.97 -4.60
N TYR A 295 1.22 16.77 -3.70
CA TYR A 295 2.27 16.34 -2.77
C TYR A 295 1.69 15.73 -1.47
N TYR A 296 1.99 14.44 -1.21
CA TYR A 296 1.74 13.79 0.08
C TYR A 296 3.08 13.40 0.75
N PRO A 297 3.26 13.63 2.07
CA PRO A 297 4.50 13.29 2.77
C PRO A 297 4.76 11.77 2.82
N THR A 298 5.91 11.34 2.31
CA THR A 298 6.36 9.93 2.28
C THR A 298 6.77 9.43 3.67
N ILE A 299 6.34 8.23 4.06
CA ILE A 299 6.74 7.54 5.29
C ILE A 299 7.93 6.60 4.98
N GLU A 300 7.73 5.56 4.18
CA GLU A 300 8.78 4.76 3.53
C GLU A 300 8.07 3.80 2.55
N ASN A 301 8.48 3.77 1.28
CA ASN A 301 7.89 2.92 0.25
C ASN A 301 8.97 2.03 -0.40
N HIS A 302 8.54 0.87 -0.89
CA HIS A 302 9.41 -0.12 -1.51
C HIS A 302 8.91 -0.43 -2.91
N PHE A 303 9.78 -0.29 -3.90
CA PHE A 303 9.49 -0.56 -5.30
C PHE A 303 10.51 -1.54 -5.86
N SER A 304 10.12 -2.31 -6.88
CA SER A 304 11.08 -3.17 -7.60
C SER A 304 10.90 -3.05 -9.09
N LYS A 305 12.02 -2.92 -9.81
CA LYS A 305 12.04 -2.88 -11.28
C LYS A 305 13.21 -3.71 -11.81
N ILE A 306 12.96 -4.51 -12.84
CA ILE A 306 14.00 -5.28 -13.52
C ILE A 306 14.75 -4.37 -14.50
N ILE A 307 16.07 -4.36 -14.41
CA ILE A 307 16.98 -3.60 -15.28
C ILE A 307 17.97 -4.57 -15.91
N ARG A 308 18.26 -4.40 -17.21
CA ARG A 308 19.28 -5.20 -17.90
C ARG A 308 20.56 -4.38 -18.05
N TYR A 309 21.68 -4.92 -17.57
CA TYR A 309 23.00 -4.28 -17.65
C TYR A 309 24.08 -5.33 -17.97
N LYS A 310 24.92 -5.07 -18.98
CA LYS A 310 25.99 -5.98 -19.46
C LYS A 310 25.51 -7.44 -19.66
N GLY A 311 24.33 -7.61 -20.27
CA GLY A 311 23.76 -8.93 -20.55
C GLY A 311 23.22 -9.70 -19.33
N LYS A 312 23.23 -9.09 -18.14
CA LYS A 312 22.63 -9.63 -16.91
C LYS A 312 21.37 -8.86 -16.55
N GLU A 313 20.41 -9.55 -15.93
CA GLU A 313 19.21 -8.93 -15.38
C GLU A 313 19.37 -8.71 -13.87
N PHE A 314 18.98 -7.53 -13.41
CA PHE A 314 19.03 -7.12 -12.02
C PHE A 314 17.63 -6.73 -11.56
N ALA A 315 17.21 -7.24 -10.41
CA ALA A 315 16.03 -6.72 -9.71
C ALA A 315 16.48 -5.57 -8.82
N LEU A 316 16.31 -4.33 -9.30
CA LEU A 316 16.59 -3.16 -8.50
C LEU A 316 15.47 -3.00 -7.47
N ASP A 317 15.85 -3.08 -6.21
CA ASP A 317 15.00 -2.96 -5.04
C ASP A 317 15.20 -1.53 -4.49
N ILE A 318 14.17 -0.70 -4.63
CA ILE A 318 14.23 0.75 -4.46
C ILE A 318 13.50 1.13 -3.17
N HIS A 319 14.26 1.60 -2.19
CA HIS A 319 13.74 2.14 -0.94
C HIS A 319 13.56 3.66 -1.06
N ASP A 320 12.31 4.10 -1.17
CA ASP A 320 11.92 5.50 -1.11
C ASP A 320 11.72 5.90 0.35
N THR A 321 12.66 6.67 0.90
CA THR A 321 12.65 7.05 2.33
C THR A 321 11.87 8.34 2.57
N ALA A 322 11.31 8.51 3.78
CA ALA A 322 10.80 9.80 4.23
C ALA A 322 11.84 10.92 4.02
N GLY A 323 11.35 12.13 3.77
CA GLY A 323 12.19 13.32 3.79
C GLY A 323 12.96 13.44 5.09
N GLN A 324 14.28 13.58 4.99
CA GLN A 324 15.15 13.67 6.16
C GLN A 324 15.35 15.14 6.53
N ASP A 325 15.06 15.50 7.78
CA ASP A 325 15.53 16.74 8.40
C ASP A 325 16.69 16.44 9.37
N GLU A 326 17.34 17.48 9.90
CA GLU A 326 18.49 17.34 10.80
C GLU A 326 18.20 16.43 12.02
N PHE A 327 16.95 16.42 12.50
CA PHE A 327 16.49 15.65 13.66
C PHE A 327 16.10 14.19 13.31
N SER A 328 15.57 13.93 12.12
CA SER A 328 15.11 12.61 11.64
C SER A 328 16.27 11.70 11.22
N LEU A 329 17.41 12.30 10.88
CA LEU A 329 18.66 11.62 10.53
C LEU A 329 19.33 10.87 11.71
N MET A 330 18.69 10.80 12.87
CA MET A 330 19.16 10.05 14.05
C MET A 330 18.79 8.55 14.00
N HIS A 331 18.02 8.11 13.00
CA HIS A 331 17.58 6.72 12.87
C HIS A 331 18.47 5.92 11.91
N THR A 332 19.34 5.07 12.47
CA THR A 332 20.32 4.17 11.81
C THR A 332 19.71 3.11 10.86
N LYS A 333 18.40 3.13 10.61
CA LYS A 333 17.70 2.07 9.86
C LYS A 333 17.88 2.16 8.35
N HIS A 334 18.11 3.36 7.81
CA HIS A 334 18.21 3.55 6.35
C HIS A 334 19.65 3.40 5.81
N THR A 335 20.64 3.21 6.70
CA THR A 335 22.06 3.06 6.34
C THR A 335 22.48 1.58 6.26
N VAL A 336 21.72 0.67 6.87
CA VAL A 336 22.04 -0.76 6.92
C VAL A 336 21.22 -1.53 5.87
N GLY A 337 21.89 -2.19 4.93
CA GLY A 337 21.26 -3.05 3.91
C GLY A 337 21.32 -2.57 2.46
N PRO A 338 21.15 -1.26 2.14
CA PRO A 338 21.38 -0.78 0.78
C PRO A 338 22.82 -1.02 0.32
N LEU A 339 22.98 -1.27 -0.97
CA LEU A 339 24.26 -1.40 -1.66
C LEU A 339 24.67 -0.09 -2.35
N GLY A 340 23.71 0.81 -2.61
CA GLY A 340 23.97 2.13 -3.16
C GLY A 340 22.95 3.16 -2.72
N TRP A 341 23.35 4.44 -2.75
CA TRP A 341 22.56 5.57 -2.28
C TRP A 341 22.39 6.62 -3.37
N VAL A 342 21.18 7.15 -3.48
CA VAL A 342 20.83 8.25 -4.37
C VAL A 342 20.49 9.46 -3.51
N LEU A 343 21.34 10.48 -3.50
CA LEU A 343 21.15 11.69 -2.72
C LEU A 343 20.48 12.77 -3.56
N VAL A 344 19.22 13.05 -3.26
CA VAL A 344 18.36 13.95 -4.03
C VAL A 344 18.24 15.29 -3.32
N TYR A 345 18.52 16.37 -4.06
CA TYR A 345 18.18 17.74 -3.68
C TYR A 345 17.29 18.38 -4.75
N SER A 346 16.68 19.53 -4.44
CA SER A 346 15.93 20.32 -5.41
C SER A 346 16.78 21.49 -5.89
N ILE A 347 16.90 21.71 -7.21
CA ILE A 347 17.68 22.85 -7.74
C ILE A 347 17.14 24.20 -7.27
N ALA A 348 15.84 24.26 -6.96
CA ALA A 348 15.14 25.42 -6.41
C ALA A 348 15.21 25.54 -4.87
N SER A 349 16.05 24.74 -4.18
CA SER A 349 16.18 24.82 -2.72
C SER A 349 17.64 24.61 -2.28
N ARG A 350 18.31 25.72 -1.95
CA ARG A 350 19.68 25.72 -1.41
C ARG A 350 19.82 24.87 -0.15
N ALA A 351 18.86 24.99 0.77
CA ALA A 351 18.85 24.23 2.03
C ALA A 351 18.90 22.71 1.78
N SER A 352 18.16 22.22 0.77
CA SER A 352 18.16 20.79 0.43
C SER A 352 19.51 20.28 -0.10
N PHE A 353 20.28 21.14 -0.76
CA PHE A 353 21.63 20.81 -1.25
C PHE A 353 22.64 20.76 -0.10
N ASN A 354 22.57 21.69 0.83
CA ASN A 354 23.46 21.71 2.01
C ASN A 354 23.29 20.45 2.86
N MET A 355 22.06 19.93 2.96
CA MET A 355 21.74 18.69 3.70
C MET A 355 22.41 17.44 3.14
N LEU A 356 22.85 17.43 1.86
CA LEU A 356 23.47 16.24 1.28
C LEU A 356 24.74 15.83 2.03
N ARG A 357 25.55 16.80 2.48
CA ARG A 357 26.78 16.52 3.23
C ARG A 357 26.46 15.80 4.54
N VAL A 358 25.52 16.34 5.30
CA VAL A 358 25.05 15.77 6.58
C VAL A 358 24.52 14.34 6.39
N ILE A 359 23.75 14.11 5.32
CA ILE A 359 23.20 12.78 5.00
C ILE A 359 24.34 11.81 4.66
N ARG A 360 25.27 12.20 3.78
CA ARG A 360 26.41 11.36 3.36
C ARG A 360 27.26 10.96 4.54
N ASP A 361 27.68 11.92 5.36
CA ASP A 361 28.59 11.67 6.49
C ASP A 361 27.97 10.65 7.45
N LYS A 362 26.67 10.79 7.74
CA LYS A 362 25.94 9.81 8.56
C LYS A 362 25.84 8.42 7.93
N ILE A 363 25.74 8.32 6.60
CA ILE A 363 25.77 7.02 5.92
C ILE A 363 27.15 6.40 6.07
N LEU A 364 28.22 7.15 5.83
CA LEU A 364 29.60 6.67 5.95
C LEU A 364 29.89 6.20 7.38
N ASP A 365 29.53 7.01 8.38
CA ASP A 365 29.68 6.67 9.81
C ASP A 365 28.96 5.38 10.17
N ALA A 366 27.70 5.23 9.72
CA ALA A 366 26.91 4.04 10.02
C ALA A 366 27.38 2.79 9.27
N ARG A 367 28.04 2.95 8.11
CA ARG A 367 28.64 1.85 7.34
C ARG A 367 30.03 1.49 7.85
N GLY A 368 30.72 2.41 8.51
CA GLY A 368 32.15 2.27 8.83
C GLY A 368 33.02 2.17 7.57
N GLU A 369 32.61 2.83 6.49
CA GLU A 369 33.27 2.78 5.18
C GLU A 369 33.69 4.19 4.74
N GLU A 370 34.85 4.32 4.08
CA GLU A 370 35.33 5.61 3.56
C GLU A 370 34.59 6.04 2.28
N THR A 371 34.09 5.07 1.50
CA THR A 371 33.41 5.31 0.24
C THR A 371 32.21 4.37 0.05
N ILE A 372 31.17 4.86 -0.62
CA ILE A 372 29.93 4.13 -0.91
C ILE A 372 29.49 4.39 -2.36
N PRO A 373 28.82 3.44 -3.04
CA PRO A 373 28.20 3.70 -4.34
C PRO A 373 27.15 4.79 -4.19
N LEU A 374 27.34 5.91 -4.88
CA LEU A 374 26.61 7.14 -4.65
C LEU A 374 26.29 7.85 -5.96
N VAL A 375 25.08 8.38 -6.07
CA VAL A 375 24.70 9.32 -7.14
C VAL A 375 24.07 10.56 -6.51
N ILE A 376 24.54 11.75 -6.86
CA ILE A 376 23.92 13.03 -6.49
C ILE A 376 22.93 13.42 -7.58
N VAL A 377 21.70 13.74 -7.19
CA VAL A 377 20.60 14.09 -8.08
C VAL A 377 20.07 15.49 -7.76
N GLY A 378 20.23 16.41 -8.70
CA GLY A 378 19.55 17.71 -8.70
C GLY A 378 18.19 17.61 -9.37
N ASN A 379 17.13 17.46 -8.59
CA ASN A 379 15.76 17.29 -9.11
C ASN A 379 15.04 18.63 -9.30
N LYS A 380 13.91 18.58 -10.01
CA LYS A 380 13.04 19.71 -10.38
C LYS A 380 13.68 20.66 -11.38
N LEU A 381 14.35 20.11 -12.39
CA LEU A 381 14.94 20.88 -13.48
C LEU A 381 13.91 21.76 -14.22
N ASP A 382 12.63 21.37 -14.20
CA ASP A 382 11.48 22.16 -14.67
C ASP A 382 11.34 23.53 -13.98
N LEU A 383 11.95 23.71 -12.80
CA LEU A 383 11.95 24.96 -12.04
C LEU A 383 13.23 25.78 -12.25
N GLU A 384 13.82 25.74 -13.45
CA GLU A 384 15.08 26.43 -13.79
C GLU A 384 15.08 27.93 -13.44
N THR A 385 13.93 28.61 -13.63
CA THR A 385 13.77 30.03 -13.31
C THR A 385 13.83 30.34 -11.81
N GLN A 386 13.63 29.33 -10.96
CA GLN A 386 13.69 29.41 -9.50
C GLN A 386 14.98 28.79 -8.95
N ARG A 387 15.98 28.51 -9.80
CA ARG A 387 17.23 27.87 -9.41
C ARG A 387 17.95 28.66 -8.33
N GLN A 388 18.28 27.97 -7.24
CA GLN A 388 19.09 28.48 -6.13
C GLN A 388 20.49 27.83 -6.07
N VAL A 389 20.66 26.68 -6.73
CA VAL A 389 21.90 25.90 -6.75
C VAL A 389 22.47 25.86 -8.18
N PRO A 390 23.57 26.55 -8.47
CA PRO A 390 24.27 26.45 -9.75
C PRO A 390 24.73 25.03 -10.04
N LYS A 391 24.57 24.59 -11.29
CA LYS A 391 24.94 23.24 -11.73
C LYS A 391 26.42 22.91 -11.47
N GLU A 392 27.31 23.87 -11.70
CA GLU A 392 28.75 23.68 -11.48
C GLU A 392 29.11 23.45 -10.01
N GLU A 393 28.32 23.96 -9.07
CA GLU A 393 28.56 23.74 -7.64
C GLU A 393 28.27 22.28 -7.25
N ALA A 394 27.15 21.73 -7.71
CA ALA A 394 26.81 20.33 -7.49
C ALA A 394 27.75 19.38 -8.23
N ARG A 395 28.23 19.76 -9.42
CA ARG A 395 29.26 19.01 -10.14
C ARG A 395 30.59 18.98 -9.38
N LYS A 396 31.03 20.11 -8.81
CA LYS A 396 32.23 20.17 -7.96
C LYS A 396 32.09 19.27 -6.74
N LEU A 397 30.95 19.30 -6.05
CA LEU A 397 30.69 18.42 -4.91
C LEU A 397 30.78 16.94 -5.29
N ALA A 398 30.25 16.55 -6.45
CA ALA A 398 30.33 15.18 -6.92
C ALA A 398 31.77 14.76 -7.28
N GLN A 399 32.57 15.67 -7.83
CA GLN A 399 34.01 15.45 -8.06
C GLN A 399 34.76 15.25 -6.74
N GLU A 400 34.49 16.10 -5.74
CA GLU A 400 35.06 15.98 -4.38
C GLU A 400 34.72 14.62 -3.76
N TRP A 401 33.52 14.10 -4.01
CA TRP A 401 33.06 12.82 -3.47
C TRP A 401 33.36 11.61 -4.35
N ASN A 402 34.00 11.84 -5.51
CA ASN A 402 34.23 10.83 -6.54
C ASN A 402 32.98 10.03 -6.90
N CYS A 403 31.87 10.72 -7.15
CA CYS A 403 30.58 10.11 -7.46
C CYS A 403 29.91 10.75 -8.68
N VAL A 404 28.84 10.13 -9.19
CA VAL A 404 28.11 10.63 -10.36
C VAL A 404 27.15 11.76 -9.95
N PHE A 405 27.07 12.80 -10.79
CA PHE A 405 26.08 13.86 -10.66
C PHE A 405 25.18 13.94 -11.90
N ILE A 406 23.88 14.10 -11.66
CA ILE A 406 22.87 14.25 -12.69
C ILE A 406 21.76 15.21 -12.25
N GLU A 407 21.24 16.01 -13.19
CA GLU A 407 20.04 16.80 -12.97
C GLU A 407 18.84 16.15 -13.65
N THR A 408 17.68 16.20 -13.00
CA THR A 408 16.46 15.50 -13.41
C THR A 408 15.23 16.38 -13.26
N SER A 409 14.21 16.09 -14.06
CA SER A 409 12.83 16.49 -13.75
C SER A 409 11.96 15.25 -13.67
N ALA A 410 11.44 14.96 -12.48
CA ALA A 410 10.40 13.95 -12.33
C ALA A 410 9.11 14.33 -13.10
N LYS A 411 8.85 15.62 -13.28
CA LYS A 411 7.66 16.13 -13.98
C LYS A 411 7.74 15.89 -15.48
N ASP A 412 8.88 16.23 -16.07
CA ASP A 412 9.09 16.14 -17.53
C ASP A 412 9.71 14.78 -17.94
N ASN A 413 9.93 13.88 -16.98
CA ASN A 413 10.63 12.60 -17.15
C ASN A 413 12.08 12.71 -17.64
N ASP A 414 12.70 13.87 -17.43
CA ASP A 414 14.07 14.13 -17.87
C ASP A 414 15.08 13.42 -16.97
N ASN A 415 15.94 12.60 -17.59
CA ASN A 415 17.05 11.88 -16.96
C ASN A 415 16.64 10.92 -15.82
N VAL A 416 15.36 10.63 -15.63
CA VAL A 416 14.86 9.82 -14.51
C VAL A 416 15.42 8.40 -14.54
N ALA A 417 15.30 7.71 -15.68
CA ALA A 417 15.83 6.34 -15.81
C ALA A 417 17.35 6.26 -15.59
N LYS A 418 18.06 7.27 -16.06
CA LYS A 418 19.52 7.34 -15.99
C LYS A 418 20.04 7.36 -14.55
N VAL A 419 19.31 7.97 -13.60
CA VAL A 419 19.64 7.91 -12.16
C VAL A 419 19.78 6.47 -11.67
N PHE A 420 18.81 5.62 -12.01
CA PHE A 420 18.72 4.25 -11.54
C PHE A 420 19.71 3.32 -12.26
N GLU A 421 20.03 3.64 -13.52
CA GLU A 421 21.11 2.99 -14.26
C GLU A 421 22.49 3.34 -13.68
N ASP A 422 22.76 4.63 -13.43
CA ASP A 422 24.04 5.10 -12.90
C ASP A 422 24.33 4.52 -11.51
N ILE A 423 23.33 4.46 -10.61
CA ILE A 423 23.55 3.84 -9.28
C ILE A 423 23.80 2.33 -9.37
N LEU A 424 23.14 1.63 -10.31
CA LEU A 424 23.41 0.21 -10.55
C LEU A 424 24.85 0.01 -11.05
N ILE A 425 25.33 0.88 -11.93
CA ILE A 425 26.71 0.87 -12.42
C ILE A 425 27.70 1.05 -11.27
N GLU A 426 27.48 2.03 -10.39
CA GLU A 426 28.36 2.28 -9.24
C GLU A 426 28.39 1.09 -8.26
N ILE A 427 27.23 0.45 -8.02
CA ILE A 427 27.18 -0.76 -7.19
C ILE A 427 27.98 -1.89 -7.84
N GLU A 428 27.81 -2.11 -9.14
CA GLU A 428 28.52 -3.18 -9.85
C GLU A 428 30.02 -2.93 -9.95
N LYS A 429 30.47 -1.68 -10.06
CA LYS A 429 31.90 -1.31 -9.99
C LYS A 429 32.50 -1.69 -8.63
N LYS A 430 31.76 -1.48 -7.54
CA LYS A 430 32.23 -1.82 -6.19
C LYS A 430 32.20 -3.32 -5.89
N ILE A 431 31.17 -4.04 -6.35
CA ILE A 431 31.04 -5.49 -6.14
C ILE A 431 32.01 -6.27 -7.03
N ASN A 432 32.21 -5.81 -8.26
CA ASN A 432 33.07 -6.45 -9.25
C ASN A 432 34.15 -5.45 -9.71
N PRO A 433 35.13 -5.13 -8.86
CA PRO A 433 36.22 -4.25 -9.25
C PRO A 433 36.97 -4.85 -10.45
N ALA A 434 37.34 -4.00 -11.41
CA ALA A 434 38.20 -4.44 -12.50
C ALA A 434 39.54 -4.94 -11.89
N PRO A 435 40.16 -5.99 -12.44
CA PRO A 435 41.47 -6.42 -11.97
C PRO A 435 42.45 -5.23 -12.08
N GLU A 436 43.07 -4.86 -10.96
CA GLU A 436 44.12 -3.85 -10.95
C GLU A 436 45.21 -4.27 -11.94
N ALA A 437 45.60 -3.35 -12.83
CA ALA A 437 46.77 -3.54 -13.66
C ALA A 437 47.97 -3.67 -12.72
N LYS A 438 48.46 -4.91 -12.52
CA LYS A 438 49.67 -5.17 -11.74
C LYS A 438 50.79 -4.30 -12.31
N SER A 439 51.20 -3.28 -11.57
CA SER A 439 52.51 -2.68 -11.79
C SER A 439 53.53 -3.79 -11.60
N SER A 440 54.37 -4.01 -12.60
CA SER A 440 55.43 -5.01 -12.53
C SER A 440 56.34 -4.65 -11.37
N CYS A 441 56.27 -5.41 -10.28
CA CYS A 441 57.29 -5.39 -9.24
C CYS A 441 58.58 -5.96 -9.87
N ALA A 442 59.46 -5.08 -10.36
CA ALA A 442 60.82 -5.46 -10.68
C ALA A 442 61.59 -5.50 -9.35
N ILE A 443 61.95 -6.70 -8.90
CA ILE A 443 62.96 -6.86 -7.86
C ILE A 443 64.28 -6.48 -8.52
N MET A 444 64.85 -5.33 -8.13
CA MET A 444 66.24 -4.97 -8.41
C MET A 444 67.16 -5.52 -7.32
#